data_AF-A0A8J2U587-F1
#
_entry.id   AF-A0A8J2U587-F1
#
_cell.length_a   1.000
_cell.length_b   1.000
_cell.length_c   1.000
_cell.angle_alpha   90.00
_cell.angle_beta   90.00
_cell.angle_gamma   90.00
#
_symmetry.space_group_name_H-M   'P 1'
#
loop_
_entity.id
_entity.type
_entity.pdbx_description
1 polymer ?
#
loop_
_entity_poly.entity_id
_entity_poly.type
_entity_poly.pdbx_seq_one_letter_code
_entity_poly.pdbx_strand_id
1 'polypeptide(L)'
;MKTRIDVTRDYDAELIPFNFPAYHNDEGYCYLRIQVKNGKLVFISGQLADYYNTSITNAAESIQGKAIQHLIDVGVIHVQSSFGLFSFLRSKEAKRVDRKRTLLEFFDQNSLWLQFYRAQDSLTNEDFMARTRFPVVERHELFTDCREEIEEYRTYGFDFEIDKTKLENWK
;
A
#
# COMPACT_ATOMS: atom_id res chain seq x y z
N MET A 1 6.29 25.31 -0.76
CA MET A 1 5.46 24.60 0.21
C MET A 1 6.29 23.41 0.63
N LYS A 2 6.49 23.16 1.92
CA LYS A 2 7.19 21.95 2.38
C LYS A 2 6.12 21.05 2.97
N THR A 3 5.86 19.92 2.31
CA THR A 3 5.00 18.86 2.86
C THR A 3 5.86 18.03 3.80
N ARG A 4 5.39 17.82 5.02
CA ARG A 4 5.99 16.93 6.00
C ARG A 4 5.01 15.79 6.27
N ILE A 5 5.54 14.59 6.37
CA ILE A 5 4.78 13.37 6.67
C ILE A 5 5.34 12.82 7.96
N ASP A 6 4.46 12.60 8.93
CA ASP A 6 4.81 12.06 10.24
C ASP A 6 4.05 10.75 10.46
N VAL A 7 4.78 9.69 10.81
CA VAL A 7 4.19 8.46 11.35
C VAL A 7 4.05 8.64 12.85
N THR A 8 2.83 8.66 13.35
CA THR A 8 2.52 9.13 14.70
C THR A 8 2.53 8.01 15.75
N ARG A 9 2.32 6.77 15.32
CA ARG A 9 2.21 5.59 16.19
C ARG A 9 2.39 4.30 15.40
N ASP A 10 2.70 3.24 16.13
CA ASP A 10 2.62 1.88 15.61
C ASP A 10 1.15 1.49 15.34
N TYR A 11 0.97 0.55 14.41
CA TYR A 11 -0.33 0.10 13.93
C TYR A 11 -0.21 -1.32 13.38
N ASP A 12 -1.16 -2.19 13.67
CA ASP A 12 -1.32 -3.48 13.00
C ASP A 12 -2.82 -3.73 12.83
N ALA A 13 -3.24 -3.91 11.58
CA ALA A 13 -4.62 -4.23 11.27
C ALA A 13 -4.72 -5.10 10.03
N GLU A 14 -5.63 -6.06 10.11
CA GLU A 14 -6.14 -6.79 8.96
C GLU A 14 -7.49 -6.19 8.55
N LEU A 15 -7.61 -5.85 7.27
CA LEU A 15 -8.78 -5.28 6.65
C LEU A 15 -9.31 -6.31 5.66
N ILE A 16 -10.42 -6.96 6.03
CA ILE A 16 -11.11 -7.95 5.20
C ILE A 16 -12.64 -7.75 5.34
N PRO A 17 -13.33 -7.27 4.28
CA PRO A 17 -12.79 -6.92 2.97
C PRO A 17 -12.19 -5.52 3.01
N PHE A 18 -11.12 -5.31 2.25
CA PHE A 18 -10.65 -3.98 1.89
C PHE A 18 -11.15 -3.63 0.50
N ASN A 19 -11.99 -2.59 0.39
CA ASN A 19 -12.58 -2.18 -0.88
C ASN A 19 -11.76 -1.07 -1.57
N PHE A 20 -11.61 -1.19 -2.89
CA PHE A 20 -10.88 -0.23 -3.70
C PHE A 20 -11.58 0.05 -5.04
N PRO A 21 -11.39 1.24 -5.65
CA PRO A 21 -11.99 1.55 -6.94
C PRO A 21 -11.48 0.63 -8.07
N ALA A 22 -12.40 0.03 -8.82
CA ALA A 22 -12.16 -0.77 -10.03
C ALA A 22 -12.59 -0.01 -11.32
N TYR A 23 -12.53 -0.63 -12.51
CA TYR A 23 -13.04 -0.01 -13.73
C TYR A 23 -14.56 0.22 -13.67
N HIS A 24 -15.07 1.09 -14.55
CA HIS A 24 -16.49 1.31 -14.76
C HIS A 24 -17.29 1.77 -13.51
N ASN A 25 -16.64 2.48 -12.57
CA ASN A 25 -17.20 2.90 -11.29
C ASN A 25 -17.66 1.74 -10.40
N ASP A 26 -17.00 0.58 -10.53
CA ASP A 26 -17.23 -0.60 -9.70
C ASP A 26 -16.25 -0.65 -8.52
N GLU A 27 -16.46 -1.58 -7.60
CA GLU A 27 -15.56 -1.85 -6.47
C GLU A 27 -14.89 -3.21 -6.59
N GLY A 28 -13.59 -3.25 -6.31
CA GLY A 28 -12.84 -4.48 -6.10
C GLY A 28 -12.60 -4.71 -4.61
N TYR A 29 -12.37 -5.97 -4.23
CA TYR A 29 -12.12 -6.36 -2.85
C TYR A 29 -10.84 -7.18 -2.72
N CYS A 30 -10.10 -6.94 -1.64
CA CYS A 30 -8.95 -7.74 -1.27
C CYS A 30 -8.86 -7.94 0.24
N TYR A 31 -8.02 -8.88 0.65
CA TYR A 31 -7.42 -8.85 1.98
C TYR A 31 -6.30 -7.80 1.97
N LEU A 32 -6.24 -6.97 3.00
CA LEU A 32 -5.12 -6.06 3.21
C LEU A 32 -4.69 -6.09 4.68
N ARG A 33 -3.45 -6.49 4.95
CA ARG A 33 -2.81 -6.26 6.26
C ARG A 33 -1.87 -5.07 6.18
N ILE A 34 -1.97 -4.17 7.14
CA ILE A 34 -1.11 -3.00 7.28
C ILE A 34 -0.44 -3.06 8.64
N GLN A 35 0.89 -3.03 8.62
CA GLN A 35 1.70 -2.93 9.82
C GLN A 35 2.57 -1.69 9.75
N VAL A 36 2.70 -1.01 10.88
CA VAL A 36 3.56 0.14 11.10
C VAL A 36 4.33 -0.09 12.38
N LYS A 37 5.65 -0.12 12.29
CA LYS A 37 6.56 -0.30 13.42
C LYS A 37 7.76 0.62 13.28
N ASN A 38 8.00 1.45 14.28
CA ASN A 38 9.17 2.36 14.33
C ASN A 38 9.34 3.21 13.05
N GLY A 39 8.23 3.71 12.49
CA GLY A 39 8.25 4.54 11.28
C GLY A 39 8.39 3.79 9.95
N LYS A 40 8.63 2.47 9.97
CA LYS A 40 8.56 1.60 8.78
C LYS A 40 7.15 1.06 8.60
N LEU A 41 6.78 0.76 7.36
CA LEU A 41 5.45 0.23 7.02
C LEU A 41 5.55 -1.03 6.17
N VAL A 42 4.65 -1.97 6.42
CA VAL A 42 4.47 -3.18 5.60
C VAL A 42 3.01 -3.29 5.20
N PHE A 43 2.77 -3.48 3.91
CA PHE A 43 1.47 -3.72 3.32
C PHE A 43 1.47 -5.10 2.68
N ILE A 44 0.52 -5.95 3.06
CA ILE A 44 0.36 -7.28 2.47
C ILE A 44 -1.06 -7.37 1.92
N SER A 45 -1.19 -7.35 0.61
CA SER A 45 -2.48 -7.54 -0.07
C SER A 45 -2.61 -8.96 -0.58
N GLY A 46 -3.81 -9.54 -0.49
CA GLY A 46 -4.15 -10.85 -1.05
C GLY A 46 -5.42 -10.74 -1.88
N GLN A 47 -5.39 -11.18 -3.14
CA GLN A 47 -6.56 -11.12 -4.00
C GLN A 47 -7.59 -12.17 -3.55
N LEU A 48 -8.85 -11.77 -3.34
CA LEU A 48 -9.91 -12.67 -2.88
C LEU A 48 -10.71 -13.31 -4.04
N ALA A 49 -10.24 -13.15 -5.28
CA ALA A 49 -10.83 -13.64 -6.54
C ALA A 49 -11.88 -12.73 -7.23
N ASP A 50 -12.24 -11.59 -6.65
CA ASP A 50 -13.12 -10.59 -7.29
C ASP A 50 -12.36 -9.51 -8.08
N TYR A 51 -11.40 -9.90 -8.93
CA TYR A 51 -10.93 -9.00 -9.99
C TYR A 51 -11.93 -8.95 -11.15
N TYR A 52 -13.22 -8.82 -10.86
CA TYR A 52 -14.15 -8.39 -11.89
C TYR A 52 -13.82 -6.93 -12.21
N ASN A 53 -13.63 -6.64 -13.50
CA ASN A 53 -13.53 -5.26 -13.99
C ASN A 53 -12.28 -4.48 -13.52
N THR A 54 -11.10 -5.07 -13.32
CA THR A 54 -9.83 -4.30 -13.17
C THR A 54 -8.58 -5.07 -13.62
N SER A 55 -7.49 -4.38 -13.93
CA SER A 55 -6.18 -5.00 -14.17
C SER A 55 -5.40 -5.14 -12.85
N ILE A 56 -4.44 -6.08 -12.79
CA ILE A 56 -3.58 -6.26 -11.60
C ILE A 56 -2.87 -4.95 -11.23
N THR A 57 -2.32 -4.25 -12.22
CA THR A 57 -1.65 -2.95 -12.02
C THR A 57 -2.60 -1.90 -11.47
N ASN A 58 -3.79 -1.77 -12.06
CA ASN A 58 -4.76 -0.75 -11.63
C ASN A 58 -5.29 -1.03 -10.23
N ALA A 59 -5.51 -2.29 -9.88
CA ALA A 59 -5.89 -2.62 -8.51
C ALA A 59 -4.75 -2.32 -7.54
N ALA A 60 -3.49 -2.65 -7.87
CA ALA A 60 -2.36 -2.35 -7.01
C ALA A 60 -2.27 -0.83 -6.72
N GLU A 61 -2.40 0.01 -7.75
CA GLU A 61 -2.43 1.47 -7.59
C GLU A 61 -3.64 1.96 -6.77
N SER A 62 -4.83 1.42 -7.04
CA SER A 62 -6.05 1.75 -6.29
C SER A 62 -5.93 1.35 -4.82
N ILE A 63 -5.43 0.15 -4.53
CA ILE A 63 -5.19 -0.37 -3.18
C ILE A 63 -4.18 0.52 -2.47
N GLN A 64 -3.06 0.89 -3.12
CA GLN A 64 -2.08 1.80 -2.54
C GLN A 64 -2.74 3.12 -2.15
N GLY A 65 -3.45 3.77 -3.07
CA GLY A 65 -4.10 5.05 -2.81
C GLY A 65 -5.09 4.99 -1.65
N LYS A 66 -5.95 3.96 -1.62
CA LYS A 66 -6.91 3.73 -0.54
C LYS A 66 -6.24 3.40 0.79
N ALA A 67 -5.16 2.62 0.80
CA ALA A 67 -4.45 2.24 2.03
C ALA A 67 -3.74 3.43 2.66
N ILE A 68 -3.14 4.30 1.84
CA ILE A 68 -2.56 5.58 2.30
C ILE A 68 -3.65 6.45 2.92
N GLN A 69 -4.80 6.58 2.25
CA GLN A 69 -5.92 7.36 2.77
C GLN A 69 -6.43 6.79 4.10
N HIS A 70 -6.57 5.47 4.20
CA HIS A 70 -6.96 4.78 5.44
C HIS A 70 -6.04 5.16 6.61
N LEU A 71 -4.72 5.11 6.41
CA LEU A 71 -3.75 5.46 7.46
C LEU A 71 -3.83 6.93 7.89
N ILE A 72 -4.19 7.83 6.97
CA ILE A 72 -4.46 9.23 7.29
C ILE A 72 -5.73 9.34 8.13
N ASP A 73 -6.81 8.66 7.72
CA ASP A 73 -8.12 8.73 8.36
C ASP A 73 -8.08 8.15 9.78
N VAL A 74 -7.33 7.07 10.01
CA VAL A 74 -7.12 6.48 11.35
C VAL A 74 -6.00 7.17 12.16
N GLY A 75 -5.46 8.27 11.64
CA GLY A 75 -4.48 9.12 12.32
C GLY A 75 -3.10 8.50 12.53
N VAL A 76 -2.75 7.42 11.83
CA VAL A 76 -1.41 6.80 11.86
C VAL A 76 -0.40 7.64 11.08
N ILE A 77 -0.87 8.27 10.00
CA ILE A 77 -0.06 9.18 9.18
C ILE A 77 -0.66 10.58 9.25
N HIS A 78 0.17 11.56 9.57
CA HIS A 78 -0.21 12.95 9.55
C HIS A 78 0.53 13.70 8.44
N VAL A 79 -0.21 14.44 7.62
CA VAL A 79 0.34 15.17 6.47
C VAL A 79 0.24 16.67 6.75
N GLN A 80 1.36 17.28 7.11
CA GLN A 80 1.44 18.71 7.36
C GLN A 80 1.93 19.44 6.12
N SER A 81 1.29 20.55 5.76
CA SER A 81 1.78 21.45 4.72
C SER A 81 2.19 22.77 5.35
N SER A 82 3.47 23.10 5.28
CA SER A 82 3.93 24.44 5.68
C SER A 82 3.99 25.37 4.47
N PHE A 83 3.40 26.55 4.67
CA PHE A 83 3.37 27.62 3.69
C PHE A 83 4.61 28.49 3.87
N GLY A 84 5.55 28.40 2.93
CA GLY A 84 6.64 29.38 2.82
C GLY A 84 6.11 30.73 2.33
N LEU A 85 6.87 31.81 2.54
CA LEU A 85 6.48 33.19 2.23
C LEU A 85 5.95 33.39 0.79
N PHE A 86 6.40 32.61 -0.20
CA PHE A 86 5.98 32.70 -1.61
C PHE A 86 4.96 31.64 -2.06
N SER A 87 4.43 30.84 -1.13
CA SER A 87 3.54 29.72 -1.46
C SER A 87 2.15 30.15 -1.96
N PHE A 88 1.75 31.41 -1.75
CA PHE A 88 0.51 31.98 -2.28
C PHE A 88 0.54 32.14 -3.81
N LEU A 89 1.72 32.27 -4.41
CA LEU A 89 1.90 32.41 -5.87
C LEU A 89 1.69 31.10 -6.65
N ARG A 90 1.68 29.95 -5.96
CA ARG A 90 1.47 28.64 -6.59
C ARG A 90 -0.03 28.34 -6.73
N SER A 91 -0.42 27.83 -7.90
CA SER A 91 -1.79 27.36 -8.15
C SER A 91 -2.18 26.22 -7.20
N LYS A 92 -3.49 26.04 -6.97
CA LYS A 92 -4.02 24.91 -6.19
C LYS A 92 -3.57 23.57 -6.77
N GLU A 93 -3.55 23.47 -8.10
CA GLU A 93 -3.12 22.25 -8.79
C GLU A 93 -1.64 21.95 -8.55
N ALA A 94 -0.76 22.96 -8.66
CA ALA A 94 0.67 22.77 -8.37
C ALA A 94 0.91 22.31 -6.92
N LYS A 95 0.12 22.81 -5.96
CA LYS A 95 0.17 22.35 -4.56
C LYS A 95 -0.31 20.90 -4.42
N ARG A 96 -1.36 20.51 -5.12
CA ARG A 96 -1.90 19.14 -5.12
C ARG A 96 -0.88 18.12 -5.66
N VAL A 97 -0.25 18.44 -6.79
CA VAL A 97 0.79 17.59 -7.40
C VAL A 97 1.99 17.43 -6.47
N ASP A 98 2.49 18.53 -5.90
CA ASP A 98 3.64 18.50 -4.98
C ASP A 98 3.36 17.65 -3.73
N ARG A 99 2.16 17.80 -3.14
CA ARG A 99 1.71 16.97 -2.01
C ARG A 99 1.62 15.49 -2.38
N LYS A 100 1.00 15.16 -3.52
CA LYS A 100 0.88 13.78 -4.01
C LYS A 100 2.28 13.17 -4.20
N ARG A 101 3.19 13.91 -4.83
CA ARG A 101 4.57 13.46 -5.04
C ARG A 101 5.29 13.19 -3.72
N THR A 102 5.28 14.13 -2.77
CA THR A 102 5.93 13.92 -1.47
C THR A 102 5.36 12.73 -0.70
N LEU A 103 4.05 12.48 -0.81
CA LEU A 103 3.44 11.27 -0.25
C LEU A 103 4.01 10.02 -0.89
N LEU A 104 3.99 9.92 -2.23
CA LEU A 104 4.51 8.76 -2.92
C LEU A 104 6.01 8.53 -2.66
N GLU A 105 6.83 9.58 -2.63
CA GLU A 105 8.25 9.52 -2.26
C GLU A 105 8.46 8.96 -0.84
N PHE A 106 7.64 9.39 0.13
CA PHE A 106 7.71 8.87 1.49
C PHE A 106 7.39 7.38 1.55
N PHE A 107 6.32 6.93 0.89
CA PHE A 107 5.96 5.52 0.91
C PHE A 107 6.99 4.67 0.16
N ASP A 108 7.48 5.12 -0.99
CA ASP A 108 8.53 4.41 -1.74
C ASP A 108 9.78 4.14 -0.88
N GLN A 109 10.17 5.10 -0.03
CA GLN A 109 11.35 4.99 0.83
C GLN A 109 11.14 4.24 2.15
N ASN A 110 9.91 4.23 2.69
CA ASN A 110 9.65 3.78 4.07
C ASN A 110 8.71 2.57 4.15
N SER A 111 8.28 2.01 3.02
CA SER A 111 7.32 0.92 3.01
C SER A 111 7.69 -0.25 2.11
N LEU A 112 7.28 -1.44 2.54
CA LEU A 112 7.34 -2.67 1.77
C LEU A 112 5.91 -3.08 1.37
N TRP A 113 5.66 -3.19 0.07
CA TRP A 113 4.36 -3.61 -0.49
C TRP A 113 4.50 -5.01 -1.06
N LEU A 114 3.70 -5.93 -0.54
CA LEU A 114 3.71 -7.34 -0.89
C LEU A 114 2.33 -7.76 -1.40
N GLN A 115 2.33 -8.47 -2.51
CA GLN A 115 1.17 -9.18 -3.01
C GLN A 115 1.33 -10.66 -2.66
N PHE A 116 0.41 -11.17 -1.86
CA PHE A 116 0.27 -12.58 -1.56
C PHE A 116 -0.56 -13.29 -2.63
N TYR A 117 -0.06 -14.45 -3.03
CA TYR A 117 -0.71 -15.38 -3.93
C TYR A 117 -0.81 -16.74 -3.25
N ARG A 118 -2.00 -17.33 -3.24
CA ARG A 118 -2.18 -18.69 -2.75
C ARG A 118 -1.59 -19.68 -3.74
N ALA A 119 -1.19 -20.85 -3.25
CA ALA A 119 -0.73 -21.99 -4.05
C ALA A 119 -1.66 -22.31 -5.24
N GLN A 120 -2.97 -22.28 -5.01
CA GLN A 120 -4.00 -22.51 -6.04
C GLN A 120 -4.02 -21.44 -7.15
N ASP A 121 -3.52 -20.25 -6.84
CA ASP A 121 -3.50 -19.09 -7.72
C ASP A 121 -2.07 -18.81 -8.24
N SER A 122 -1.08 -19.67 -7.91
CA SER A 122 0.34 -19.51 -8.23
C SER A 122 0.85 -20.51 -9.26
N LEU A 123 1.88 -20.12 -10.02
CA LEU A 123 2.58 -21.00 -10.96
C LEU A 123 3.43 -22.06 -10.25
N THR A 124 3.75 -21.86 -8.98
CA THR A 124 4.68 -22.70 -8.21
C THR A 124 3.97 -23.80 -7.41
N ASN A 125 2.62 -23.82 -7.38
CA ASN A 125 1.82 -24.66 -6.48
C ASN A 125 2.16 -24.47 -4.99
N GLU A 126 2.77 -23.33 -4.66
CA GLU A 126 3.11 -22.92 -3.31
C GLU A 126 2.60 -21.50 -3.08
N ASP A 127 2.25 -21.19 -1.84
CA ASP A 127 1.96 -19.81 -1.45
C ASP A 127 3.23 -18.97 -1.66
N PHE A 128 3.11 -17.79 -2.26
CA PHE A 128 4.26 -16.90 -2.41
C PHE A 128 3.86 -15.43 -2.25
N MET A 129 4.85 -14.63 -1.86
CA MET A 129 4.73 -13.17 -1.84
C MET A 129 5.61 -12.59 -2.95
N ALA A 130 5.06 -11.64 -3.69
CA ALA A 130 5.80 -10.82 -4.62
C ALA A 130 5.84 -9.39 -4.13
N ARG A 131 6.98 -8.72 -4.32
CA ARG A 131 7.03 -7.28 -4.09
C ARG A 131 6.40 -6.50 -5.24
N THR A 132 5.68 -5.45 -4.88
CA THR A 132 5.24 -4.41 -5.82
C THR A 132 5.98 -3.11 -5.49
N ARG A 133 6.55 -2.45 -6.52
CA ARG A 133 7.14 -1.12 -6.37
C ARG A 133 6.27 -0.09 -7.07
N PHE A 134 6.13 1.07 -6.43
CA PHE A 134 5.33 2.20 -6.90
C PHE A 134 6.22 3.43 -7.10
N PRO A 135 7.16 3.40 -8.07
CA PRO A 135 8.12 4.47 -8.26
C PRO A 135 7.41 5.77 -8.69
N VAL A 136 7.94 6.89 -8.22
CA VAL A 136 7.37 8.23 -8.45
C VAL A 136 7.55 8.70 -9.91
N VAL A 137 8.56 8.17 -10.61
CA VAL A 137 9.01 8.65 -11.93
C VAL A 137 8.92 7.57 -13.02
N GLU A 138 8.91 6.29 -12.64
CA GLU A 138 8.95 5.16 -13.57
C GLU A 138 7.61 4.40 -13.59
N ARG A 139 7.42 3.51 -14.57
CA ARG A 139 6.25 2.62 -14.55
C ARG A 139 6.41 1.60 -13.42
N HIS A 140 5.30 1.19 -12.82
CA HIS A 140 5.26 0.11 -11.83
C HIS A 140 6.04 -1.11 -12.32
N GLU A 141 7.05 -1.49 -11.56
CA GLU A 141 7.75 -2.75 -11.76
C GLU A 141 7.06 -3.80 -10.89
N LEU A 142 6.48 -4.78 -11.58
CA LEU A 142 5.90 -5.96 -10.99
C LEU A 142 6.98 -7.05 -10.98
N PHE A 143 7.17 -7.65 -9.80
CA PHE A 143 7.92 -8.88 -9.53
C PHE A 143 9.44 -8.77 -9.36
N THR A 144 9.87 -8.88 -8.11
CA THR A 144 11.19 -9.41 -7.75
C THR A 144 11.06 -10.35 -6.56
N ASP A 145 12.02 -11.27 -6.43
CA ASP A 145 12.25 -11.98 -5.17
C ASP A 145 12.36 -10.95 -4.03
N CYS A 146 11.64 -11.22 -2.94
CA CYS A 146 11.54 -10.32 -1.79
C CYS A 146 11.85 -11.03 -0.47
N ARG A 147 12.40 -12.26 -0.52
CA ARG A 147 12.71 -13.04 0.69
C ARG A 147 13.68 -12.30 1.60
N GLU A 148 14.77 -11.76 1.05
CA GLU A 148 15.75 -11.01 1.85
C GLU A 148 15.13 -9.80 2.55
N GLU A 149 14.22 -9.11 1.88
CA GLU A 149 13.55 -7.92 2.40
C GLU A 149 12.51 -8.29 3.47
N ILE A 150 11.78 -9.38 3.27
CA ILE A 150 10.90 -9.95 4.30
C ILE A 150 11.71 -10.31 5.54
N GLU A 151 12.83 -11.03 5.38
CA GLU A 151 13.67 -11.42 6.50
C GLU A 151 14.31 -10.22 7.21
N GLU A 152 14.74 -9.19 6.48
CA GLU A 152 15.16 -7.92 7.08
C GLU A 152 14.03 -7.31 7.92
N TYR A 153 12.82 -7.23 7.37
CA TYR A 153 11.70 -6.64 8.08
C TYR A 153 11.23 -7.46 9.28
N ARG A 154 11.38 -8.80 9.25
CA ARG A 154 11.15 -9.63 10.44
C ARG A 154 12.05 -9.22 11.61
N THR A 155 13.27 -8.75 11.36
CA THR A 155 14.16 -8.27 12.44
C THR A 155 13.63 -7.02 13.14
N TYR A 156 12.78 -6.22 12.48
CA TYR A 156 12.05 -5.09 13.09
C TYR A 156 10.74 -5.52 13.75
N GLY A 157 10.46 -6.82 13.80
CA GLY A 157 9.29 -7.42 14.43
C GLY A 157 8.06 -7.48 13.53
N PHE A 158 8.15 -7.25 12.22
CA PHE A 158 7.01 -7.42 11.30
C PHE A 158 6.62 -8.89 11.16
N ASP A 159 5.32 -9.13 11.06
CA ASP A 159 4.74 -10.46 10.87
C ASP A 159 4.21 -10.60 9.44
N PHE A 160 4.57 -11.69 8.77
CA PHE A 160 4.21 -11.96 7.38
C PHE A 160 3.30 -13.19 7.27
N GLU A 161 2.86 -13.76 8.39
CA GLU A 161 1.88 -14.82 8.38
C GLU A 161 0.52 -14.28 7.95
N ILE A 162 -0.16 -15.09 7.13
CA ILE A 162 -1.52 -14.82 6.67
C ILE A 162 -2.39 -15.99 7.12
N ASP A 163 -3.41 -15.69 7.92
CA ASP A 163 -4.41 -16.65 8.30
C ASP A 163 -5.31 -16.98 7.10
N LYS A 164 -4.98 -18.07 6.42
CA LYS A 164 -5.67 -18.53 5.21
C LYS A 164 -7.15 -18.86 5.46
N THR A 165 -7.53 -19.23 6.67
CA THR A 165 -8.93 -19.54 7.01
C THR A 165 -9.82 -18.30 6.86
N LYS A 166 -9.28 -17.10 7.14
CA LYS A 166 -9.98 -15.83 6.91
C LYS A 166 -10.21 -15.57 5.41
N LEU A 167 -9.32 -16.03 4.54
CA LEU A 167 -9.45 -15.85 3.09
C LEU A 167 -10.42 -16.86 2.44
N GLU A 168 -10.61 -18.03 3.05
CA GLU A 168 -11.52 -19.06 2.55
C GLU A 168 -13.00 -18.70 2.77
N ASN A 169 -13.32 -18.04 3.89
CA ASN A 169 -14.68 -17.61 4.23
C ASN A 169 -15.19 -16.41 3.40
N TRP A 170 -14.34 -15.87 2.53
CA TRP A 170 -14.63 -14.70 1.67
C TRP A 170 -14.69 -15.06 0.18
N LYS A 171 -14.69 -16.36 -0.14
CA LYS A 171 -14.96 -16.86 -1.50
C LYS A 171 -16.44 -16.81 -1.85
#